data_AF-A0A318QWR9-F1
#
_entry.id   AF-A0A318QWR9-F1
#
_cell.length_a   1.000
_cell.length_b   1.000
_cell.length_c   1.000
_cell.angle_alpha   90.00
_cell.angle_beta   90.00
_cell.angle_gamma   90.00
#
_symmetry.space_group_name_H-M   'P 1'
#
loop_
_entity.id
_entity.type
_entity.pdbx_description
1 polymer ?
#
loop_
_entity_poly.entity_id
_entity_poly.type
_entity_poly.pdbx_seq_one_letter_code
_entity_poly.pdbx_strand_id
1 'polypeptide(L)'
;MFTSGNTSPCHHSLHLSVKTDESQQAGIVQKLSDQALTDGAPFPGPTHLPEGFILHEPRLLNGTADNAAAGLDAMQFAIDQAMKNYTCVACRATRLSRTETGEWSVHLSDGSRVTGRKIWLAAGVIGTAQLVLNSIDTMRGASFRDHAPYMAYASGLRHLLRLRPGHHFNAYTLERIESSHCDVFASIYDMGSAELNLVLGSAINLVSPFLRGVRSPSLASMLQPVQIWTMRSFSRIVLDATGSRYSSHLDDASTDDGLCQTIAAVSSLGGKVWRHNRTPGGLGFHYHDLRMTLDDGRDIPVNTLLRRWSDGHVLCSDASILPTIGLRPHTLTAMATARYLVKKQSEQ
;
A
#
# COMPACT_ATOMS: atom_id res chain seq x y z
N MET A 1 -22.28 -4.82 -7.67
CA MET A 1 -21.75 -5.41 -8.90
C MET A 1 -21.07 -4.28 -9.67
N PHE A 2 -19.74 -4.20 -9.66
CA PHE A 2 -18.99 -3.09 -10.27
C PHE A 2 -17.99 -3.66 -11.26
N THR A 3 -18.18 -3.31 -12.53
CA THR A 3 -17.32 -3.67 -13.66
C THR A 3 -16.23 -2.62 -13.89
N SER A 4 -15.01 -3.14 -13.97
CA SER A 4 -13.80 -2.69 -14.67
C SER A 4 -13.75 -1.31 -15.38
N GLY A 5 -12.72 -0.55 -15.02
CA GLY A 5 -12.14 0.51 -15.85
C GLY A 5 -11.22 1.44 -15.05
N ASN A 6 -9.98 1.62 -15.52
CA ASN A 6 -9.03 2.70 -15.18
C ASN A 6 -8.06 2.49 -14.01
N THR A 7 -7.01 1.75 -14.34
CA THR A 7 -5.60 1.74 -13.87
C THR A 7 -4.83 3.06 -13.69
N SER A 8 -3.98 3.08 -12.64
CA SER A 8 -2.57 3.56 -12.51
C SER A 8 -2.23 3.67 -10.99
N PRO A 9 -0.96 3.66 -10.50
CA PRO A 9 -0.09 2.50 -10.28
C PRO A 9 0.71 2.63 -8.97
N CYS A 10 0.31 2.08 -7.82
CA CYS A 10 1.26 2.00 -6.70
C CYS A 10 2.20 0.82 -6.91
N HIS A 11 1.63 -0.36 -7.09
CA HIS A 11 2.27 -1.58 -7.54
C HIS A 11 1.14 -2.28 -8.27
N HIS A 12 1.32 -2.67 -9.54
CA HIS A 12 0.35 -3.55 -10.16
C HIS A 12 0.30 -4.78 -9.26
N SER A 13 -0.83 -4.98 -8.60
CA SER A 13 -1.27 -6.32 -8.33
C SER A 13 -1.14 -7.06 -9.66
N LEU A 14 -0.12 -7.91 -9.78
CA LEU A 14 -0.43 -9.21 -10.35
C LEU A 14 -1.68 -9.68 -9.59
N HIS A 15 -2.69 -10.17 -10.31
CA HIS A 15 -4.03 -10.56 -9.82
C HIS A 15 -5.17 -9.53 -9.98
N LEU A 16 -5.49 -9.26 -11.25
CA LEU A 16 -6.89 -9.09 -11.70
C LEU A 16 -7.20 -10.06 -12.85
N SER A 17 -6.94 -11.33 -12.61
CA SER A 17 -7.78 -12.46 -13.03
C SER A 17 -7.56 -13.55 -11.99
N VAL A 18 -8.65 -14.11 -11.48
CA VAL A 18 -8.72 -15.03 -10.33
C VAL A 18 -8.55 -14.33 -8.96
N LYS A 19 -9.61 -13.63 -8.53
CA LYS A 19 -9.90 -13.32 -7.11
C LYS A 19 -10.89 -14.34 -6.54
N THR A 20 -10.59 -15.61 -6.75
CA THR A 20 -11.20 -16.76 -6.06
C THR A 20 -10.04 -17.65 -5.61
N ASP A 21 -9.88 -17.78 -4.29
CA ASP A 21 -8.98 -18.67 -3.55
C ASP A 21 -7.45 -18.47 -3.57
N GLU A 22 -6.84 -17.76 -4.53
CA GLU A 22 -5.36 -17.56 -4.53
C GLU A 22 -4.88 -16.20 -3.97
N SER A 23 -5.80 -15.27 -3.71
CA SER A 23 -5.46 -13.88 -3.33
C SER A 23 -5.10 -13.66 -1.85
N GLN A 24 -4.86 -14.72 -1.08
CA GLN A 24 -4.25 -14.59 0.25
C GLN A 24 -2.71 -14.52 0.21
N GLN A 25 -2.05 -14.76 -0.94
CA GLN A 25 -0.58 -14.82 -1.01
C GLN A 25 0.12 -13.72 -1.83
N ALA A 26 -0.59 -12.84 -2.56
CA ALA A 26 0.06 -11.93 -3.51
C ALA A 26 -0.21 -10.43 -3.26
N GLY A 27 -0.19 -10.05 -1.97
CA GLY A 27 -0.42 -8.69 -1.51
C GLY A 27 0.84 -7.90 -1.18
N ILE A 28 2.02 -8.23 -1.71
CA ILE A 28 3.22 -7.40 -1.56
C ILE A 28 4.06 -7.52 -2.83
N VAL A 29 4.15 -6.46 -3.63
CA VAL A 29 5.26 -6.29 -4.60
C VAL A 29 5.91 -4.94 -4.37
N GLN A 30 6.61 -4.80 -3.24
CA GLN A 30 7.78 -3.95 -3.18
C GLN A 30 8.94 -4.68 -2.64
N LYS A 31 10.02 -4.62 -3.40
CA LYS A 31 11.31 -5.01 -2.91
C LYS A 31 11.75 -3.88 -1.89
N LEU A 32 12.17 -4.18 -0.64
CA LEU A 32 13.06 -3.47 0.38
C LEU A 32 14.22 -4.24 1.20
N SER A 33 15.56 -4.03 1.08
CA SER A 33 16.58 -4.71 1.94
C SER A 33 17.49 -3.76 2.70
N ASP A 34 18.02 -4.31 3.80
CA ASP A 34 18.73 -3.70 4.92
C ASP A 34 20.11 -3.11 4.62
N GLN A 35 20.51 -2.89 3.36
CA GLN A 35 21.63 -1.97 3.07
C GLN A 35 21.23 -0.49 3.14
N ALA A 36 19.97 -0.19 3.46
CA ALA A 36 19.38 1.14 3.44
C ALA A 36 19.79 2.10 4.58
N LEU A 37 20.68 1.69 5.50
CA LEU A 37 21.09 2.51 6.65
C LEU A 37 22.53 3.00 6.64
N THR A 38 23.40 2.58 5.71
CA THR A 38 24.81 3.02 5.78
C THR A 38 25.46 3.56 4.51
N ASP A 39 25.20 3.12 3.28
CA ASP A 39 26.00 3.63 2.15
C ASP A 39 25.23 3.67 0.81
N GLY A 40 24.20 4.52 0.74
CA GLY A 40 23.73 5.00 -0.56
C GLY A 40 24.80 5.93 -1.13
N ALA A 41 25.75 5.39 -1.88
CA ALA A 41 26.76 6.21 -2.55
C ALA A 41 26.05 7.35 -3.31
N PRO A 42 26.40 8.62 -3.09
CA PRO A 42 25.74 9.73 -3.75
C PRO A 42 25.85 9.55 -5.26
N PHE A 43 24.69 9.46 -5.91
CA PHE A 43 24.61 9.42 -7.36
C PHE A 43 25.24 10.72 -7.89
N PRO A 44 26.16 10.67 -8.88
CA PRO A 44 26.75 11.86 -9.51
C PRO A 44 25.76 12.54 -10.46
N GLY A 45 24.52 12.75 -9.99
CA GLY A 45 23.42 13.33 -10.73
C GLY A 45 23.48 14.86 -10.77
N PRO A 46 22.49 15.48 -11.44
CA PRO A 46 22.49 16.92 -11.73
C PRO A 46 22.69 17.75 -10.46
N THR A 47 23.62 18.70 -10.51
CA THR A 47 24.15 19.45 -9.35
C THR A 47 23.17 20.45 -8.70
N HIS A 48 21.92 20.53 -9.15
CA HIS A 48 20.97 21.57 -8.68
C HIS A 48 19.55 21.03 -8.50
N LEU A 49 19.33 20.20 -7.49
CA LEU A 49 17.99 20.01 -6.94
C LEU A 49 17.62 21.21 -6.05
N PRO A 50 16.32 21.56 -5.92
CA PRO A 50 15.87 22.49 -4.89
C PRO A 50 16.30 22.02 -3.50
N GLU A 51 16.42 22.95 -2.56
CA GLU A 51 16.83 22.66 -1.19
C GLU A 51 15.97 21.56 -0.54
N GLY A 52 16.62 20.66 0.19
CA GLY A 52 15.97 19.54 0.88
C GLY A 52 15.60 18.34 0.00
N PHE A 53 15.65 18.46 -1.33
CA PHE A 53 15.39 17.34 -2.23
C PHE A 53 16.62 16.46 -2.43
N ILE A 54 16.40 15.16 -2.38
CA ILE A 54 17.40 14.13 -2.69
C ILE A 54 16.87 13.23 -3.80
N LEU A 55 17.71 12.94 -4.78
CA LEU A 55 17.45 11.95 -5.81
C LEU A 55 18.35 10.76 -5.57
N HIS A 56 17.77 9.57 -5.50
CA HIS A 56 18.52 8.34 -5.34
C HIS A 56 17.84 7.19 -6.06
N GLU A 57 18.53 6.06 -6.18
CA GLU A 57 17.92 4.84 -6.70
C GLU A 57 16.81 4.34 -5.77
N PRO A 58 15.76 3.70 -6.31
CA PRO A 58 14.72 3.11 -5.49
C PRO A 58 15.33 2.09 -4.54
N ARG A 59 14.98 2.19 -3.27
CA ARG A 59 15.42 1.23 -2.25
C ARG A 59 14.63 -0.06 -2.45
N LEU A 60 15.27 -1.09 -3.01
CA LEU A 60 14.69 -2.41 -3.29
C LEU A 60 15.09 -3.50 -2.23
N LEU A 61 14.32 -4.60 -2.09
CA LEU A 61 14.43 -5.85 -1.25
C LEU A 61 15.31 -6.63 -2.15
N ASN A 62 16.54 -6.27 -2.02
CA ASN A 62 17.64 -7.13 -2.30
C ASN A 62 17.74 -8.11 -1.11
N GLY A 63 18.64 -9.07 -1.18
CA GLY A 63 18.81 -10.04 -0.12
C GLY A 63 19.26 -9.50 1.23
N THR A 64 19.35 -10.39 2.21
CA THR A 64 20.25 -10.21 3.36
C THR A 64 21.69 -10.45 2.93
N ALA A 65 22.67 -10.12 3.78
CA ALA A 65 24.08 -10.44 3.52
C ALA A 65 24.30 -11.96 3.29
N ASP A 66 23.54 -12.80 3.99
CA ASP A 66 23.62 -14.26 3.88
C ASP A 66 22.92 -14.83 2.64
N ASN A 67 22.05 -14.05 2.00
CA ASN A 67 21.36 -14.45 0.78
C ASN A 67 21.05 -13.23 -0.07
N ALA A 68 22.04 -12.66 -0.75
CA ALA A 68 21.93 -11.42 -1.52
C ALA A 68 20.86 -11.43 -2.64
N ALA A 69 20.38 -12.62 -3.03
CA ALA A 69 19.29 -12.81 -4.00
C ALA A 69 17.89 -12.84 -3.35
N ALA A 70 17.79 -12.82 -2.02
CA ALA A 70 16.54 -12.94 -1.27
C ALA A 70 15.67 -11.69 -1.34
N GLY A 71 14.83 -11.57 -2.38
CA GLY A 71 13.78 -10.55 -2.46
C GLY A 71 12.52 -10.88 -1.65
N LEU A 72 11.39 -10.31 -2.04
CA LEU A 72 10.07 -10.67 -1.48
C LEU A 72 9.79 -12.17 -1.53
N ASP A 73 10.27 -12.86 -2.56
CA ASP A 73 10.10 -14.30 -2.70
C ASP A 73 10.75 -15.07 -1.55
N ALA A 74 11.83 -14.53 -0.96
CA ALA A 74 12.44 -15.12 0.22
C ALA A 74 11.67 -14.80 1.50
N MET A 75 11.06 -13.62 1.61
CA MET A 75 10.15 -13.32 2.71
C MET A 75 8.90 -14.20 2.64
N GLN A 76 8.30 -14.35 1.46
CA GLN A 76 7.19 -15.26 1.21
C GLN A 76 7.59 -16.69 1.55
N PHE A 77 8.73 -17.16 1.04
CA PHE A 77 9.25 -18.49 1.37
C PHE A 77 9.45 -18.67 2.88
N ALA A 78 10.02 -17.69 3.58
CA ALA A 78 10.22 -17.74 5.03
C ALA A 78 8.89 -17.80 5.79
N ILE A 79 7.89 -17.02 5.35
CA ILE A 79 6.53 -17.10 5.88
C ILE A 79 5.94 -18.48 5.60
N ASP A 80 6.01 -18.99 4.37
CA ASP A 80 5.49 -20.30 4.01
C ASP A 80 6.14 -21.41 4.86
N GLN A 81 7.46 -21.37 5.07
CA GLN A 81 8.14 -22.30 5.96
C GLN A 81 7.66 -22.17 7.42
N ALA A 82 7.50 -20.95 7.92
CA ALA A 82 6.99 -20.71 9.26
C ALA A 82 5.55 -21.22 9.42
N MET A 83 4.72 -21.07 8.39
CA MET A 83 3.32 -21.47 8.38
C MET A 83 3.11 -22.99 8.30
N LYS A 84 4.12 -23.78 7.89
CA LYS A 84 4.02 -25.26 7.84
C LYS A 84 3.65 -25.91 9.17
N ASN A 85 3.99 -25.26 10.29
CA ASN A 85 3.70 -25.76 11.64
C ASN A 85 2.36 -25.27 12.19
N TYR A 86 1.58 -24.52 11.40
CA TYR A 86 0.29 -23.98 11.78
C TYR A 86 -0.82 -24.60 10.93
N THR A 87 -1.98 -24.78 11.54
CA THR A 87 -3.18 -25.17 10.80
C THR A 87 -3.69 -23.97 10.01
N CYS A 88 -3.52 -24.01 8.70
CA CYS A 88 -4.07 -23.01 7.79
C CYS A 88 -5.44 -23.47 7.29
N VAL A 89 -6.45 -22.62 7.43
CA VAL A 89 -7.77 -22.83 6.84
C VAL A 89 -7.92 -21.85 5.68
N ALA A 90 -7.95 -22.36 4.45
CA ALA A 90 -8.08 -21.57 3.23
C ALA A 90 -9.52 -21.10 3.01
N CYS A 91 -10.05 -20.33 3.95
CA CYS A 91 -11.40 -19.78 3.91
C CYS A 91 -11.42 -18.32 4.34
N ARG A 92 -12.42 -17.58 3.86
CA ARG A 92 -12.59 -16.19 4.25
C ARG A 92 -13.32 -16.13 5.60
N ALA A 93 -12.74 -15.41 6.56
CA ALA A 93 -13.46 -15.02 7.77
C ALA A 93 -14.60 -14.04 7.42
N THR A 94 -15.81 -14.31 7.91
CA THR A 94 -17.02 -13.54 7.59
C THR A 94 -17.56 -12.77 8.78
N ARG A 95 -17.46 -13.33 9.99
CA ARG A 95 -17.97 -12.76 11.24
C ARG A 95 -17.20 -13.29 12.44
N LEU A 96 -17.15 -12.51 13.51
CA LEU A 96 -16.70 -12.89 14.84
C LEU A 96 -17.91 -12.92 15.79
N SER A 97 -17.94 -13.88 16.69
CA SER A 97 -18.95 -13.94 17.76
C SER A 97 -18.38 -14.56 19.02
N ARG A 98 -19.06 -14.36 20.15
CA ARG A 98 -18.79 -15.11 21.38
C ARG A 98 -19.69 -16.37 21.42
N THR A 99 -19.13 -17.51 21.81
CA THR A 99 -19.88 -18.75 22.02
C THR A 99 -20.62 -18.70 23.35
N GLU A 100 -21.59 -19.60 23.55
CA GLU A 100 -22.28 -19.78 24.84
C GLU A 100 -21.32 -20.16 25.97
N THR A 101 -20.23 -20.88 25.63
CA THR A 101 -19.15 -21.26 26.56
C THR A 101 -18.18 -20.11 26.85
N GLY A 102 -18.38 -18.93 26.27
CA GLY A 102 -17.59 -17.74 26.50
C GLY A 102 -16.32 -17.60 25.65
N GLU A 103 -16.04 -18.58 24.78
CA GLU A 103 -14.93 -18.53 23.80
C GLU A 103 -15.25 -17.60 22.63
N TRP A 104 -14.22 -17.19 21.89
CA TRP A 104 -14.41 -16.43 20.67
C TRP A 104 -14.40 -17.35 19.46
N SER A 105 -15.32 -17.12 18.53
CA SER A 105 -15.52 -17.90 17.31
C SER A 105 -15.35 -17.01 16.08
N VAL A 106 -14.57 -17.49 15.11
CA VAL A 106 -14.50 -16.98 13.75
C VAL A 106 -15.42 -17.82 12.87
N HIS A 107 -16.39 -17.20 12.22
CA HIS A 107 -17.23 -17.84 11.21
C HIS A 107 -16.55 -17.72 9.85
N LEU A 108 -16.54 -18.81 9.11
CA LEU A 108 -15.87 -18.92 7.81
C LEU A 108 -16.89 -18.97 6.68
N SER A 109 -16.45 -18.65 5.46
CA SER A 109 -17.30 -18.56 4.27
C SER A 109 -17.88 -19.91 3.82
N ASP A 110 -17.27 -21.02 4.21
CA ASP A 110 -17.75 -22.39 3.96
C ASP A 110 -18.78 -22.86 5.01
N GLY A 111 -19.14 -21.99 5.96
CA GLY A 111 -20.06 -22.30 7.06
C GLY A 111 -19.38 -22.93 8.29
N SER A 112 -18.09 -23.26 8.20
CA SER A 112 -17.33 -23.78 9.34
C SER A 112 -16.99 -22.67 10.35
N ARG A 113 -16.50 -23.09 11.52
CA ARG A 113 -16.14 -22.20 12.63
C ARG A 113 -14.81 -22.61 13.25
N VAL A 114 -14.02 -21.62 13.64
CA VAL A 114 -12.79 -21.82 14.41
C VAL A 114 -12.92 -21.06 15.73
N THR A 115 -12.74 -21.75 16.86
CA THR A 115 -12.78 -21.12 18.19
C THR A 115 -11.37 -20.87 18.73
N GLY A 116 -11.25 -19.84 19.56
CA GLY A 116 -10.00 -19.49 20.20
C GLY A 116 -10.20 -18.57 21.40
N ARG A 117 -9.21 -18.59 22.31
CA ARG A 117 -9.18 -17.68 23.46
C ARG A 117 -8.76 -16.27 23.08
N LYS A 118 -7.89 -16.14 22.07
CA LYS A 118 -7.47 -14.85 21.51
C LYS A 118 -7.58 -14.91 19.99
N ILE A 119 -8.02 -13.82 19.38
CA ILE A 119 -8.11 -13.65 17.92
C ILE A 119 -7.28 -12.44 17.53
N TRP A 120 -6.37 -12.62 16.59
CA TRP A 120 -5.56 -11.54 16.02
C TRP A 120 -6.02 -11.27 14.59
N LEU A 121 -6.49 -10.05 14.35
CA LEU A 121 -6.91 -9.57 13.04
C LEU A 121 -5.71 -8.95 12.32
N ALA A 122 -5.36 -9.58 11.20
CA ALA A 122 -4.39 -9.11 10.22
C ALA A 122 -4.99 -9.20 8.80
N ALA A 123 -6.27 -8.80 8.67
CA ALA A 123 -7.05 -8.93 7.43
C ALA A 123 -6.89 -7.72 6.48
N GLY A 124 -6.02 -6.78 6.83
CA GLY A 124 -5.93 -5.47 6.19
C GLY A 124 -7.12 -4.59 6.56
N VAL A 125 -7.04 -3.29 6.25
CA VAL A 125 -8.05 -2.30 6.66
C VAL A 125 -9.46 -2.64 6.18
N ILE A 126 -9.61 -2.99 4.90
CA ILE A 126 -10.92 -3.32 4.32
C ILE A 126 -11.47 -4.63 4.90
N GLY A 127 -10.61 -5.66 5.02
CA GLY A 127 -11.02 -6.95 5.59
C GLY A 127 -11.43 -6.83 7.05
N THR A 128 -10.65 -6.10 7.85
CA THR A 128 -10.95 -5.80 9.24
C THR A 128 -12.23 -4.98 9.38
N ALA A 129 -12.43 -3.95 8.55
CA ALA A 129 -13.66 -3.15 8.54
C ALA A 129 -14.90 -4.04 8.32
N GLN A 130 -14.87 -4.88 7.26
CA GLN A 130 -15.98 -5.78 6.95
C GLN A 130 -16.25 -6.78 8.07
N LEU A 131 -15.20 -7.37 8.64
CA LEU A 131 -15.35 -8.30 9.76
C LEU A 131 -16.02 -7.63 10.95
N VAL A 132 -15.60 -6.43 11.33
CA VAL A 132 -16.17 -5.72 12.47
C VAL A 132 -17.62 -5.32 12.21
N LEU A 133 -17.93 -4.78 11.02
CA LEU A 133 -19.31 -4.44 10.63
C LEU A 133 -20.24 -5.65 10.69
N ASN A 134 -19.76 -6.82 10.26
CA ASN A 134 -20.56 -8.05 10.30
C ASN A 134 -20.68 -8.65 11.72
N SER A 135 -19.86 -8.21 12.67
CA SER A 135 -19.76 -8.82 14.01
C SER A 135 -20.48 -8.03 15.09
N ILE A 136 -20.55 -6.71 14.94
CA ILE A 136 -21.06 -5.79 15.96
C ILE A 136 -22.25 -5.04 15.38
N ASP A 137 -23.45 -5.40 15.82
CA ASP A 137 -24.72 -4.93 15.23
C ASP A 137 -24.98 -3.42 15.43
N THR A 138 -24.27 -2.76 16.36
CA THR A 138 -24.41 -1.32 16.67
C THR A 138 -23.52 -0.41 15.80
N MET A 139 -22.88 -0.96 14.77
CA MET A 139 -22.04 -0.20 13.84
C MET A 139 -22.85 0.28 12.64
N ARG A 140 -22.79 1.58 12.35
CA ARG A 140 -23.43 2.20 11.17
C ARG A 140 -22.54 2.29 9.95
N GLY A 141 -21.24 2.13 10.14
CA GLY A 141 -20.27 2.25 9.07
C GLY A 141 -18.84 2.17 9.55
N ALA A 142 -17.93 2.37 8.62
CA ALA A 142 -16.50 2.45 8.88
C ALA A 142 -15.91 3.61 8.07
N SER A 143 -14.79 4.15 8.55
CA SER A 143 -14.00 5.07 7.75
C SER A 143 -12.51 4.81 7.95
N PHE A 144 -11.74 5.10 6.92
CA PHE A 144 -10.29 4.93 6.94
C PHE A 144 -9.65 5.91 5.95
N ARG A 145 -8.33 6.01 6.02
CA ARG A 145 -7.53 6.88 5.17
C ARG A 145 -6.85 6.06 4.08
N ASP A 146 -6.60 6.69 2.94
CA ASP A 146 -5.79 6.17 1.85
C ASP A 146 -4.88 7.30 1.33
N HIS A 147 -3.61 7.01 1.00
CA HIS A 147 -2.78 7.98 0.28
C HIS A 147 -3.08 7.90 -1.20
N ALA A 148 -3.78 8.89 -1.72
CA ALA A 148 -4.09 9.04 -3.13
C ALA A 148 -3.05 9.96 -3.81
N PRO A 149 -1.92 9.42 -4.32
CA PRO A 149 -0.84 10.24 -4.87
C PRO A 149 -1.26 11.00 -6.12
N TYR A 150 -0.49 11.99 -6.50
CA TYR A 150 -0.57 12.58 -7.83
C TYR A 150 0.20 11.73 -8.83
N MET A 151 -0.30 11.68 -10.06
CA MET A 151 0.43 11.19 -11.21
C MET A 151 0.76 12.38 -12.11
N ALA A 152 2.03 12.73 -12.21
CA ALA A 152 2.56 13.74 -13.11
C ALA A 152 3.12 13.08 -14.37
N TYR A 153 2.75 13.58 -15.54
CA TYR A 153 3.25 13.09 -16.82
C TYR A 153 4.36 14.02 -17.30
N ALA A 154 5.60 13.58 -17.17
CA ALA A 154 6.77 14.35 -17.55
C ALA A 154 7.39 13.87 -18.87
N SER A 155 8.20 14.73 -19.48
CA SER A 155 9.14 14.40 -20.57
C SER A 155 10.50 15.02 -20.26
N GLY A 156 11.55 14.70 -21.02
CA GLY A 156 12.89 15.32 -20.86
C GLY A 156 13.82 14.62 -19.86
N LEU A 157 13.30 13.71 -19.05
CA LEU A 157 14.07 12.96 -18.04
C LEU A 157 14.88 11.79 -18.62
N ARG A 158 14.87 11.57 -19.93
CA ARG A 158 15.56 10.45 -20.60
C ARG A 158 17.07 10.43 -20.32
N HIS A 159 17.70 11.59 -20.23
CA HIS A 159 19.14 11.67 -19.94
C HIS A 159 19.45 11.12 -18.54
N LEU A 160 18.61 11.43 -17.55
CA LEU A 160 18.69 10.88 -16.20
C LEU A 160 18.46 9.36 -16.20
N LEU A 161 17.44 8.89 -16.93
CA LEU A 161 17.13 7.46 -17.05
C LEU A 161 18.25 6.63 -17.71
N ARG A 162 19.12 7.23 -18.52
CA ARG A 162 20.28 6.55 -19.12
C ARG A 162 21.45 6.34 -18.16
N LEU A 163 21.52 7.13 -17.10
CA LEU A 163 22.63 7.12 -16.15
C LEU A 163 22.45 6.12 -15.00
N ARG A 164 21.30 5.45 -14.91
CA ARG A 164 20.98 4.54 -13.81
C ARG A 164 21.79 3.23 -13.93
N PRO A 165 22.16 2.58 -12.82
CA PRO A 165 22.94 1.34 -12.85
C PRO A 165 22.14 0.06 -13.10
N GLY A 166 20.81 0.12 -13.32
CA GLY A 166 19.98 -1.07 -13.58
C GLY A 166 18.79 -0.82 -14.51
N HIS A 167 18.10 -1.86 -14.95
CA HIS A 167 16.90 -1.76 -15.81
C HIS A 167 15.63 -2.07 -15.02
N HIS A 168 15.19 -1.12 -14.19
CA HIS A 168 13.95 -1.22 -13.43
C HIS A 168 12.90 -0.21 -13.87
N PHE A 169 11.63 -0.62 -13.79
CA PHE A 169 10.48 0.22 -14.13
C PHE A 169 10.39 1.44 -13.19
N ASN A 170 10.50 1.24 -11.88
CA ASN A 170 10.78 2.34 -10.95
C ASN A 170 12.27 2.66 -11.08
N ALA A 171 12.59 3.83 -11.62
CA ALA A 171 13.95 4.16 -12.03
C ALA A 171 14.68 5.01 -10.98
N TYR A 172 13.98 5.97 -10.37
CA TYR A 172 14.53 6.83 -9.32
C TYR A 172 13.46 7.18 -8.29
N THR A 173 13.94 7.45 -7.07
CA THR A 173 13.16 8.05 -6.01
C THR A 173 13.65 9.46 -5.76
N LEU A 174 12.70 10.39 -5.70
CA LEU A 174 12.91 11.78 -5.33
C LEU A 174 12.21 12.01 -4.00
N GLU A 175 12.95 12.36 -2.96
CA GLU A 175 12.39 12.64 -1.63
C GLU A 175 12.72 14.06 -1.21
N ARG A 176 11.87 14.67 -0.39
CA ARG A 176 12.24 15.84 0.39
C ARG A 176 12.20 15.48 1.87
N ILE A 177 13.32 15.70 2.55
CA ILE A 177 13.46 15.39 3.97
C ILE A 177 13.60 16.69 4.76
N GLU A 178 12.67 16.94 5.68
CA GLU A 178 12.70 18.09 6.60
C GLU A 178 12.65 17.56 8.03
N SER A 179 13.58 17.99 8.90
CA SER A 179 13.60 17.62 10.32
C SER A 179 13.48 16.10 10.59
N SER A 180 14.12 15.27 9.76
CA SER A 180 14.05 13.79 9.80
C SER A 180 12.71 13.17 9.38
N HIS A 181 11.76 13.98 8.87
CA HIS A 181 10.52 13.52 8.26
C HIS A 181 10.58 13.57 6.73
N CYS A 182 9.83 12.69 6.06
CA CYS A 182 9.73 12.67 4.61
C CYS A 182 8.44 13.39 4.21
N ASP A 183 8.57 14.64 3.75
CA ASP A 183 7.44 15.52 3.45
C ASP A 183 6.93 15.37 2.02
N VAL A 184 7.80 14.86 1.15
CA VAL A 184 7.49 14.45 -0.21
C VAL A 184 8.20 13.14 -0.48
N PHE A 185 7.48 12.21 -1.10
CA PHE A 185 8.05 11.03 -1.71
C PHE A 185 7.56 10.94 -3.14
N ALA A 186 8.46 10.75 -4.10
CA ALA A 186 8.10 10.60 -5.50
C ALA A 186 8.89 9.50 -6.19
N SER A 187 8.23 8.75 -7.07
CA SER A 187 8.85 7.71 -7.90
C SER A 187 8.81 8.12 -9.37
N ILE A 188 9.96 8.11 -10.03
CA ILE A 188 10.12 8.38 -11.46
C ILE A 188 10.17 7.05 -12.19
N TYR A 189 9.23 6.84 -13.10
CA TYR A 189 9.10 5.60 -13.85
C TYR A 189 9.72 5.68 -15.24
N ASP A 190 10.36 4.59 -15.66
CA ASP A 190 10.82 4.39 -17.02
C ASP A 190 9.87 3.46 -17.79
N MET A 191 9.06 4.06 -18.64
CA MET A 191 8.15 3.33 -19.51
C MET A 191 8.88 2.41 -20.50
N GLY A 192 10.13 2.68 -20.86
CA GLY A 192 10.94 1.76 -21.68
C GLY A 192 11.22 0.42 -21.00
N SER A 193 11.10 0.37 -19.67
CA SER A 193 11.20 -0.85 -18.86
C SER A 193 9.84 -1.37 -18.41
N ALA A 194 8.74 -0.71 -18.81
CA ALA A 194 7.39 -1.18 -18.50
C ALA A 194 7.03 -2.42 -19.32
N GLU A 195 6.34 -3.37 -18.71
CA GLU A 195 5.72 -4.47 -19.45
C GLU A 195 4.53 -3.95 -20.28
N LEU A 196 4.38 -4.46 -21.50
CA LEU A 196 3.28 -4.12 -22.39
C LEU A 196 1.92 -4.43 -21.75
N ASN A 197 1.82 -5.52 -20.99
CA ASN A 197 0.64 -5.84 -20.20
C ASN A 197 0.26 -4.73 -19.21
N LEU A 198 1.26 -4.13 -18.56
CA LEU A 198 1.02 -3.01 -17.65
C LEU A 198 0.46 -1.81 -18.43
N VAL A 199 0.99 -1.52 -19.62
CA VAL A 199 0.54 -0.41 -20.48
C VAL A 199 -0.87 -0.65 -21.03
N LEU A 200 -1.16 -1.85 -21.55
CA LEU A 200 -2.46 -2.18 -22.15
C LEU A 200 -3.55 -2.35 -21.11
N GLY A 201 -3.22 -3.00 -19.99
CA GLY A 201 -4.07 -3.00 -18.81
C GLY A 201 -4.37 -1.56 -18.42
N SER A 202 -3.36 -0.68 -18.55
CA SER A 202 -3.50 0.70 -18.14
C SER A 202 -4.27 1.66 -19.07
N ALA A 203 -4.24 1.38 -20.36
CA ALA A 203 -4.85 2.26 -21.36
C ALA A 203 -6.25 1.81 -21.74
N ILE A 204 -6.47 0.48 -21.82
CA ILE A 204 -7.67 -0.11 -22.41
C ILE A 204 -8.21 -1.31 -21.62
N ASN A 205 -7.74 -1.52 -20.38
CA ASN A 205 -8.16 -2.61 -19.50
C ASN A 205 -7.98 -4.01 -20.14
N LEU A 206 -6.92 -4.18 -20.93
CA LEU A 206 -6.58 -5.44 -21.59
C LEU A 206 -5.34 -6.05 -20.95
N VAL A 207 -5.49 -7.20 -20.32
CA VAL A 207 -4.38 -8.00 -19.78
C VAL A 207 -4.36 -9.35 -20.49
N SER A 208 -3.22 -9.73 -21.06
CA SER A 208 -3.09 -10.98 -21.82
C SER A 208 -1.91 -11.81 -21.28
N PRO A 209 -2.12 -13.08 -20.91
CA PRO A 209 -1.03 -13.97 -20.51
C PRO A 209 0.07 -14.10 -21.58
N PHE A 210 -0.30 -14.01 -22.86
CA PHE A 210 0.61 -14.09 -24.00
C PHE A 210 1.56 -12.88 -24.13
N LEU A 211 1.26 -11.77 -23.47
CA LEU A 211 2.08 -10.55 -23.48
C LEU A 211 2.92 -10.39 -22.21
N ARG A 212 2.95 -11.40 -21.34
CA ARG A 212 3.79 -11.40 -20.12
C ARG A 212 5.27 -11.34 -20.50
N GLY A 213 6.01 -10.41 -19.89
CA GLY A 213 7.44 -10.20 -20.20
C GLY A 213 7.72 -9.44 -21.50
N VAL A 214 6.71 -9.15 -22.33
CA VAL A 214 6.87 -8.29 -23.51
C VAL A 214 7.01 -6.85 -23.04
N ARG A 215 8.04 -6.14 -23.49
CA ARG A 215 8.28 -4.72 -23.12
C ARG A 215 7.43 -3.78 -23.96
N SER A 216 7.13 -2.61 -23.39
CA SER A 216 6.42 -1.56 -24.12
C SER A 216 7.25 -1.02 -25.30
N PRO A 217 6.61 -0.51 -26.37
CA PRO A 217 7.32 0.07 -27.50
C PRO A 217 8.20 1.26 -27.08
N SER A 218 9.30 1.49 -27.79
CA SER A 218 10.28 2.55 -27.48
C SER A 218 9.67 3.96 -27.43
N LEU A 219 8.57 4.21 -28.14
CA LEU A 219 7.85 5.49 -28.09
C LEU A 219 7.23 5.78 -26.72
N ALA A 220 6.85 4.76 -25.94
CA ALA A 220 6.31 4.94 -24.59
C ALA A 220 7.34 5.59 -23.66
N SER A 221 8.64 5.37 -23.89
CA SER A 221 9.73 6.00 -23.15
C SER A 221 9.84 7.52 -23.38
N MET A 222 9.03 8.13 -24.25
CA MET A 222 8.95 9.60 -24.38
C MET A 222 8.26 10.23 -23.17
N LEU A 223 7.36 9.50 -22.52
CA LEU A 223 6.72 9.87 -21.27
C LEU A 223 7.46 9.23 -20.10
N GLN A 224 7.70 10.02 -19.07
CA GLN A 224 8.25 9.58 -17.79
C GLN A 224 7.23 9.95 -16.71
N PRO A 225 6.33 9.03 -16.34
CA PRO A 225 5.40 9.25 -15.25
C PRO A 225 6.17 9.44 -13.94
N VAL A 226 5.72 10.40 -13.14
CA VAL A 226 6.23 10.68 -11.79
C VAL A 226 5.04 10.59 -10.84
N GLN A 227 5.06 9.60 -9.96
CA GLN A 227 4.03 9.47 -8.92
C GLN A 227 4.51 10.17 -7.66
N ILE A 228 3.68 11.05 -7.11
CA ILE A 228 4.06 12.01 -6.07
C ILE A 228 3.11 11.86 -4.89
N TRP A 229 3.66 11.52 -3.74
CA TRP A 229 2.99 11.51 -2.45
C TRP A 229 3.40 12.74 -1.66
N THR A 230 2.41 13.41 -1.08
CA THR A 230 2.56 14.61 -0.24
C THR A 230 1.78 14.42 1.05
N MET A 231 2.08 15.24 2.05
CA MET A 231 1.32 15.26 3.31
C MET A 231 -0.16 15.66 3.15
N ARG A 232 -0.57 16.14 1.98
CA ARG A 232 -1.96 16.49 1.64
C ARG A 232 -2.62 15.51 0.67
N SER A 233 -1.88 14.52 0.19
CA SER A 233 -2.37 13.52 -0.78
C SER A 233 -3.32 12.47 -0.17
N PHE A 234 -3.85 12.69 1.03
CA PHE A 234 -4.76 11.76 1.71
C PHE A 234 -6.18 11.85 1.19
N SER A 235 -6.88 10.73 1.24
CA SER A 235 -8.31 10.65 1.02
C SER A 235 -8.95 9.92 2.19
N ARG A 236 -10.13 10.38 2.59
CA ARG A 236 -10.96 9.67 3.56
C ARG A 236 -12.00 8.85 2.81
N ILE A 237 -12.01 7.56 3.07
CA ILE A 237 -12.99 6.62 2.56
C ILE A 237 -13.98 6.32 3.67
N VAL A 238 -15.27 6.41 3.38
CA VAL A 238 -16.36 6.10 4.29
C VAL A 238 -17.21 5.00 3.69
N LEU A 239 -17.51 3.97 4.48
CA LEU A 239 -18.35 2.83 4.13
C LEU A 239 -19.60 2.83 5.01
N ASP A 240 -20.76 2.59 4.43
CA ASP A 240 -21.97 2.24 5.20
C ASP A 240 -21.89 0.81 5.74
N ALA A 241 -22.68 0.50 6.78
CA ALA A 241 -22.70 -0.84 7.40
C ALA A 241 -23.09 -1.96 6.42
N THR A 242 -23.90 -1.64 5.42
CA THR A 242 -24.29 -2.59 4.36
C THR A 242 -23.20 -2.81 3.31
N GLY A 243 -22.12 -2.03 3.33
CA GLY A 243 -21.05 -2.03 2.33
C GLY A 243 -21.54 -1.65 0.93
N SER A 244 -22.74 -1.10 0.82
CA SER A 244 -23.43 -0.80 -0.44
C SER A 244 -23.10 0.58 -0.98
N ARG A 245 -22.68 1.50 -0.11
CA ARG A 245 -22.32 2.87 -0.47
C ARG A 245 -20.96 3.18 0.13
N TYR A 246 -20.10 3.74 -0.71
CA TYR A 246 -18.87 4.35 -0.26
C TYR A 246 -18.81 5.79 -0.77
N SER A 247 -18.22 6.66 0.04
CA SER A 247 -17.78 7.98 -0.40
C SER A 247 -16.28 8.10 -0.21
N SER A 248 -15.66 8.85 -1.11
CA SER A 248 -14.26 9.25 -0.99
C SER A 248 -14.23 10.77 -0.97
N HIS A 249 -13.67 11.33 0.09
CA HIS A 249 -13.41 12.75 0.21
C HIS A 249 -11.91 12.96 0.06
N LEU A 250 -11.51 13.63 -1.02
CA LEU A 250 -10.16 14.12 -1.20
C LEU A 250 -10.02 15.40 -0.37
N ASP A 251 -8.95 15.52 0.39
CA ASP A 251 -8.64 16.79 1.06
C ASP A 251 -8.45 17.89 -0.01
N ASP A 252 -8.93 19.12 0.23
CA ASP A 252 -8.81 20.22 -0.72
C ASP A 252 -7.33 20.47 -1.07
N ALA A 253 -7.03 20.33 -2.37
CA ALA A 253 -5.68 20.36 -2.93
C ALA A 253 -5.42 21.63 -3.77
N SER A 254 -6.28 22.65 -3.67
CA SER A 254 -6.10 23.91 -4.39
C SER A 254 -4.75 24.58 -4.13
N THR A 255 -4.08 24.27 -3.00
CA THR A 255 -2.68 24.63 -2.70
C THR A 255 -1.91 23.46 -2.04
N ASP A 256 -1.45 22.50 -2.83
CA ASP A 256 -0.48 21.48 -2.38
C ASP A 256 0.95 21.91 -2.70
N ASP A 257 1.59 22.61 -1.77
CA ASP A 257 2.97 23.11 -1.92
C ASP A 257 3.97 21.99 -2.20
N GLY A 258 3.76 20.80 -1.61
CA GLY A 258 4.60 19.64 -1.83
C GLY A 258 4.57 19.19 -3.29
N LEU A 259 3.39 19.20 -3.93
CA LEU A 259 3.26 18.92 -5.35
C LEU A 259 3.98 19.97 -6.20
N CYS A 260 3.75 21.25 -5.95
CA CYS A 260 4.37 22.35 -6.69
C CYS A 260 5.91 22.29 -6.60
N GLN A 261 6.45 22.09 -5.41
CA GLN A 261 7.88 21.94 -5.16
C GLN A 261 8.45 20.70 -5.85
N THR A 262 7.71 19.59 -5.87
CA THR A 262 8.14 18.38 -6.59
C THR A 262 8.17 18.61 -8.10
N ILE A 263 7.19 19.32 -8.66
CA ILE A 263 7.19 19.68 -10.10
C ILE A 263 8.39 20.59 -10.43
N ALA A 264 8.72 21.54 -9.55
CA ALA A 264 9.91 22.36 -9.69
C ALA A 264 11.19 21.53 -9.64
N ALA A 265 11.30 20.57 -8.69
CA ALA A 265 12.43 19.66 -8.61
C ALA A 265 12.57 18.78 -9.86
N VAL A 266 11.47 18.23 -10.39
CA VAL A 266 11.46 17.51 -11.68
C VAL A 266 11.93 18.42 -12.82
N SER A 267 11.57 19.70 -12.79
CA SER A 267 11.99 20.67 -13.80
C SER A 267 13.49 20.98 -13.72
N SER A 268 14.05 21.10 -12.53
CA SER A 268 15.49 21.25 -12.31
C SER A 268 16.30 20.04 -12.79
N LEU A 269 15.69 18.85 -12.78
CA LEU A 269 16.24 17.62 -13.39
C LEU A 269 16.10 17.60 -14.94
N GLY A 270 15.71 18.70 -15.57
CA GLY A 270 15.48 18.79 -17.02
C GLY A 270 14.15 18.19 -17.49
N GLY A 271 13.25 17.86 -16.55
CA GLY A 271 11.92 17.39 -16.85
C GLY A 271 10.97 18.53 -17.25
N LYS A 272 9.96 18.23 -18.06
CA LYS A 272 8.81 19.10 -18.29
C LYS A 272 7.54 18.33 -17.96
N VAL A 273 6.83 18.77 -16.93
CA VAL A 273 5.53 18.20 -16.53
C VAL A 273 4.43 18.84 -17.38
N TRP A 274 3.72 18.03 -18.16
CA TRP A 274 2.65 18.51 -19.05
C TRP A 274 1.30 18.57 -18.36
N ARG A 275 1.07 17.62 -17.46
CA ARG A 275 -0.18 17.42 -16.75
C ARG A 275 0.11 16.64 -15.49
N HIS A 276 -0.66 16.91 -14.45
CA HIS A 276 -0.79 16.01 -13.32
C HIS A 276 -2.28 15.79 -13.02
N ASN A 277 -2.60 14.63 -12.46
CA ASN A 277 -3.93 14.35 -11.93
C ASN A 277 -3.78 13.68 -10.56
N ARG A 278 -4.76 13.87 -9.68
CA ARG A 278 -4.80 13.13 -8.42
C ARG A 278 -5.39 11.75 -8.66
N THR A 279 -4.84 10.75 -7.99
CA THR A 279 -5.40 9.39 -7.97
C THR A 279 -6.78 9.45 -7.31
N PRO A 280 -7.81 8.81 -7.88
CA PRO A 280 -9.11 8.71 -7.21
C PRO A 280 -8.97 8.00 -5.85
N GLY A 281 -9.73 8.42 -4.84
CA GLY A 281 -9.64 7.78 -3.51
C GLY A 281 -10.09 6.31 -3.57
N GLY A 282 -9.41 5.47 -2.80
CA GLY A 282 -9.56 4.01 -2.88
C GLY A 282 -8.67 3.36 -3.94
N LEU A 283 -7.83 4.13 -4.64
CA LEU A 283 -6.85 3.61 -5.60
C LEU A 283 -5.40 3.93 -5.18
N GLY A 284 -5.20 4.46 -3.98
CA GLY A 284 -3.90 4.68 -3.38
C GLY A 284 -3.29 3.44 -2.72
N PHE A 285 -4.14 2.53 -2.23
CA PHE A 285 -3.77 1.27 -1.57
C PHE A 285 -2.86 1.43 -0.34
N HIS A 286 -2.84 2.61 0.27
CA HIS A 286 -2.14 2.91 1.52
C HIS A 286 -3.15 3.05 2.66
N TYR A 287 -3.98 2.02 2.81
CA TYR A 287 -5.10 2.06 3.75
C TYR A 287 -4.61 2.01 5.20
N HIS A 288 -5.09 2.94 6.03
CA HIS A 288 -4.75 3.01 7.46
C HIS A 288 -5.83 3.79 8.26
N ASP A 289 -5.64 3.95 9.57
CA ASP A 289 -6.53 4.69 10.48
C ASP A 289 -8.00 4.22 10.39
N LEU A 290 -8.24 2.92 10.60
CA LEU A 290 -9.59 2.38 10.60
C LEU A 290 -10.35 2.85 11.84
N ARG A 291 -11.49 3.48 11.59
CA ARG A 291 -12.44 3.94 12.59
C ARG A 291 -13.81 3.35 12.28
N MET A 292 -14.53 2.98 13.32
CA MET A 292 -15.89 2.45 13.21
C MET A 292 -16.87 3.52 13.67
N THR A 293 -17.94 3.70 12.91
CA THR A 293 -18.99 4.68 13.21
C THR A 293 -20.09 4.00 14.02
N LEU A 294 -20.33 4.49 15.24
CA LEU A 294 -21.36 4.00 16.16
C LEU A 294 -22.76 4.47 15.73
N ASP A 295 -23.80 3.90 16.35
CA ASP A 295 -25.20 4.30 16.12
C ASP A 295 -25.47 5.80 16.35
N ASP A 296 -24.80 6.38 17.35
CA ASP A 296 -24.86 7.80 17.69
C ASP A 296 -24.03 8.71 16.76
N GLY A 297 -23.40 8.13 15.72
CA GLY A 297 -22.61 8.84 14.73
C GLY A 297 -21.17 9.16 15.13
N ARG A 298 -20.73 8.78 16.35
CA ARG A 298 -19.34 8.97 16.77
C ARG A 298 -18.43 7.93 16.11
N ASP A 299 -17.23 8.37 15.74
CA ASP A 299 -16.17 7.48 15.24
C ASP A 299 -15.24 7.04 16.38
N ILE A 300 -14.97 5.74 16.46
CA ILE A 300 -14.02 5.15 17.41
C ILE A 300 -12.91 4.39 16.66
N PRO A 301 -11.62 4.57 17.01
CA PRO A 301 -10.54 3.77 16.45
C PRO A 301 -10.77 2.26 16.68
N VAL A 302 -10.55 1.45 15.64
CA VAL A 302 -10.90 0.02 15.68
C VAL A 302 -10.20 -0.74 16.81
N ASN A 303 -8.97 -0.38 17.15
CA ASN A 303 -8.23 -1.00 18.26
C ASN A 303 -8.91 -0.79 19.62
N THR A 304 -9.54 0.37 19.81
CA THR A 304 -10.19 0.76 21.05
C THR A 304 -11.55 0.07 21.15
N LEU A 305 -12.28 0.04 20.03
CA LEU A 305 -13.53 -0.70 19.92
C LEU A 305 -13.32 -2.19 20.21
N LEU A 306 -12.39 -2.85 19.51
CA LEU A 306 -12.15 -4.29 19.65
C LEU A 306 -11.75 -4.65 21.08
N ARG A 307 -10.87 -3.87 21.72
CA ARG A 307 -10.47 -4.09 23.11
C ARG A 307 -11.66 -4.00 24.08
N ARG A 308 -12.54 -3.00 23.90
CA ARG A 308 -13.73 -2.83 24.76
C ARG A 308 -14.79 -3.91 24.51
N TRP A 309 -15.07 -4.19 23.24
CA TRP A 309 -16.10 -5.15 22.83
C TRP A 309 -15.74 -6.58 23.24
N SER A 310 -14.45 -6.91 23.19
CA SER A 310 -13.98 -8.27 23.43
C SER A 310 -13.25 -8.49 24.74
N ASP A 311 -13.17 -7.48 25.61
CA ASP A 311 -12.33 -7.49 26.82
C ASP A 311 -10.87 -7.92 26.53
N GLY A 312 -10.31 -7.38 25.45
CA GLY A 312 -8.93 -7.66 25.01
C GLY A 312 -8.69 -9.01 24.35
N HIS A 313 -9.72 -9.83 24.13
CA HIS A 313 -9.59 -11.13 23.47
C HIS A 313 -9.48 -11.06 21.94
N VAL A 314 -10.04 -10.01 21.31
CA VAL A 314 -9.92 -9.72 19.89
C VAL A 314 -9.02 -8.50 19.71
N LEU A 315 -7.93 -8.68 18.98
CA LEU A 315 -6.90 -7.67 18.75
C LEU A 315 -6.70 -7.47 17.24
N CYS A 316 -6.12 -6.34 16.85
CA CYS A 316 -5.75 -6.06 15.47
C CYS A 316 -4.28 -5.61 15.43
N SER A 317 -3.54 -6.08 14.42
CA SER A 317 -2.09 -5.85 14.30
C SER A 317 -1.64 -5.37 12.92
N ASP A 318 -2.57 -4.99 12.05
CA ASP A 318 -2.28 -4.46 10.71
C ASP A 318 -2.41 -2.92 10.65
N ALA A 319 -2.34 -2.33 9.45
CA ALA A 319 -2.41 -0.88 9.25
C ALA A 319 -3.72 -0.23 9.75
N SER A 320 -4.77 -1.02 10.06
CA SER A 320 -6.04 -0.53 10.60
C SER A 320 -5.86 0.29 11.87
N ILE A 321 -4.82 0.01 12.65
CA ILE A 321 -4.59 0.66 13.95
C ILE A 321 -3.53 1.77 13.90
N LEU A 322 -3.00 2.05 12.71
CA LEU A 322 -2.02 3.11 12.48
C LEU A 322 -2.75 4.42 12.19
N PRO A 323 -2.77 5.40 13.12
CA PRO A 323 -3.46 6.67 12.88
C PRO A 323 -2.78 7.50 11.80
N THR A 324 -1.49 7.28 11.59
CA THR A 324 -0.67 7.92 10.57
C THR A 324 0.29 6.89 9.99
N ILE A 325 0.64 7.09 8.72
CA ILE A 325 1.73 6.40 8.03
C ILE A 325 2.61 7.43 7.34
N GLY A 326 3.87 7.09 7.08
CA GLY A 326 4.76 7.93 6.28
C GLY A 326 4.35 7.95 4.80
N LEU A 327 4.91 8.89 4.03
CA LEU A 327 4.70 8.97 2.58
C LEU A 327 5.39 7.85 1.80
N ARG A 328 6.47 7.32 2.37
CA ARG A 328 7.11 6.10 1.89
C ARG A 328 6.12 4.94 1.98
N PRO A 329 6.27 3.94 1.11
CA PRO A 329 5.45 2.74 1.22
C PRO A 329 5.51 2.11 2.61
N HIS A 330 4.33 1.82 3.16
CA HIS A 330 4.16 1.61 4.60
C HIS A 330 4.28 0.15 5.05
N THR A 331 4.64 -0.78 4.16
CA THR A 331 4.71 -2.22 4.47
C THR A 331 5.65 -2.52 5.64
N LEU A 332 6.85 -1.92 5.66
CA LEU A 332 7.78 -2.10 6.78
C LEU A 332 7.24 -1.52 8.09
N THR A 333 6.57 -0.37 8.03
CA THR A 333 5.92 0.23 9.20
C THR A 333 4.85 -0.71 9.75
N ALA A 334 4.00 -1.27 8.88
CA ALA A 334 2.98 -2.23 9.28
C ALA A 334 3.58 -3.50 9.89
N MET A 335 4.63 -4.07 9.29
CA MET A 335 5.34 -5.24 9.83
C MET A 335 6.00 -4.98 11.18
N ALA A 336 6.70 -3.84 11.32
CA ALA A 336 7.34 -3.44 12.55
C ALA A 336 6.32 -3.25 13.69
N THR A 337 5.18 -2.61 13.38
CA THR A 337 4.07 -2.46 14.32
C THR A 337 3.48 -3.81 14.71
N ALA A 338 3.22 -4.70 13.75
CA ALA A 338 2.70 -6.04 14.02
C ALA A 338 3.63 -6.81 14.98
N ARG A 339 4.94 -6.81 14.69
CA ARG A 339 5.97 -7.45 15.53
C ARG A 339 5.98 -6.88 16.95
N TYR A 340 5.98 -5.56 17.08
CA TYR A 340 5.98 -4.88 18.38
C TYR A 340 4.76 -5.26 19.22
N LEU A 341 3.57 -5.29 18.62
CA LEU A 341 2.32 -5.58 19.33
C LEU A 341 2.22 -7.04 19.77
N VAL A 342 2.63 -7.96 18.91
CA VAL A 342 2.67 -9.39 19.25
C VAL A 342 3.65 -9.62 20.40
N LYS A 343 4.85 -9.02 20.35
CA LYS A 343 5.85 -9.13 21.42
C LYS A 343 5.33 -8.57 22.75
N LYS A 344 4.78 -7.36 22.74
CA LYS A 344 4.23 -6.72 23.96
C LYS A 344 3.11 -7.55 24.60
N GLN A 345 2.32 -8.26 23.80
CA GLN A 345 1.26 -9.15 24.30
C GLN A 345 1.76 -10.51 24.79
N SER A 346 2.93 -10.98 24.33
CA SER A 346 3.56 -12.19 24.87
C SER A 346 4.24 -11.96 26.22
N GLU A 347 4.50 -10.70 26.58
CA GLU A 347 5.10 -10.29 27.86
C GLU A 347 4.04 -10.03 28.96
N GLN A 348 2.75 -10.11 28.64
CA GLN A 348 1.60 -9.88 29.54
C GLN A 348 0.84 -11.18 29.83
#